data_AF-A0A0P7W0U0-F1
#
_entry.id   AF-A0A0P7W0U0-F1
#
_cell.length_a   1.000
_cell.length_b   1.000
_cell.length_c   1.000
_cell.angle_alpha   90.00
_cell.angle_beta   90.00
_cell.angle_gamma   90.00
#
_symmetry.space_group_name_H-M   'P 1'
#
loop_
_entity.id
_entity.type
_entity.pdbx_description
1 polymer ?
#
loop_
_entity_poly.entity_id
_entity_poly.type
_entity_poly.pdbx_seq_one_letter_code
_entity_poly.pdbx_strand_id
1 'polypeptide(L)'
;MMHMELKMLNLSLSLAPLDSVETHHRSTPMSQSEDVQVKEASLSQQQVVQFIQSIMLHQKQQEPTVTCSDVKVLLEELHLKKTIVYRSIPYSRLGSNRDAHCYRKAYPHLLAFKRFCQEGGRLLLQDQRWEEALEFTLGAWWCTASLPQWEVAGHNVLREQCYGTLADLCTTALRHHRPHYSQALELFRRYTTHGPIKVLSFSGS
;
A
#
# COMPACT_ATOMS: atom_id res chain seq x y z
N MET A 1 -9.22 9.41 -28.42
CA MET A 1 -9.08 10.52 -27.46
C MET A 1 -10.42 11.15 -27.03
N MET A 2 -11.56 10.43 -27.01
CA MET A 2 -12.83 11.00 -26.49
C MET A 2 -13.81 9.97 -25.86
N HIS A 3 -13.36 8.77 -25.46
CA HIS A 3 -14.31 7.70 -25.06
C HIS A 3 -14.15 7.16 -23.63
N MET A 4 -13.31 7.78 -22.80
CA MET A 4 -13.14 7.36 -21.40
C MET A 4 -13.55 8.42 -20.36
N GLU A 5 -13.85 9.65 -20.78
CA GLU A 5 -14.31 10.73 -19.89
C GLU A 5 -15.75 10.55 -19.37
N LEU A 6 -16.56 9.69 -20.01
CA LEU A 6 -18.00 9.59 -19.73
C LEU A 6 -18.40 8.60 -18.60
N LYS A 7 -17.46 7.92 -17.95
CA LYS A 7 -17.78 6.98 -16.84
C LYS A 7 -17.58 7.56 -15.44
N MET A 8 -17.09 8.79 -15.31
CA MET A 8 -16.83 9.43 -14.00
C MET A 8 -17.97 10.33 -13.50
N LEU A 9 -19.06 10.51 -14.26
CA LEU A 9 -20.15 11.45 -13.92
C LEU A 9 -21.51 10.81 -13.57
N ASN A 10 -21.60 9.49 -13.37
CA ASN A 10 -22.91 8.82 -13.20
C ASN A 10 -23.12 8.09 -11.86
N LEU A 11 -22.59 8.62 -10.75
CA LEU A 11 -22.76 7.98 -9.43
C LEU A 11 -23.12 8.95 -8.29
N SER A 12 -23.65 10.13 -8.62
CA SER A 12 -24.27 11.02 -7.65
C SER A 12 -25.73 11.24 -8.02
N LEU A 13 -26.64 10.38 -7.54
CA LEU A 13 -28.02 10.73 -7.21
C LEU A 13 -28.74 9.51 -6.61
N SER A 14 -29.05 9.55 -5.32
CA SER A 14 -30.39 9.27 -4.75
C SER A 14 -30.28 8.86 -3.27
N LEU A 15 -30.49 9.85 -2.41
CA LEU A 15 -30.94 9.67 -1.03
C LEU A 15 -32.37 9.09 -1.03
N ALA A 16 -32.70 8.33 0.03
CA ALA A 16 -34.02 7.75 0.30
C ALA A 16 -35.13 8.80 0.48
N PRO A 17 -36.41 8.38 0.48
CA PRO A 17 -37.17 8.52 1.74
C PRO A 17 -38.15 7.37 2.09
N LEU A 18 -38.53 7.38 3.36
CA LEU A 18 -39.50 6.57 4.13
C LEU A 18 -40.95 6.60 3.61
N ASP A 19 -41.70 5.50 3.77
CA ASP A 19 -42.94 5.46 4.59
C ASP A 19 -43.59 4.05 4.73
N SER A 20 -43.87 3.70 6.00
CA SER A 20 -45.04 3.05 6.65
C SER A 20 -45.78 1.80 6.08
N VAL A 21 -46.02 0.78 6.96
CA VAL A 21 -47.34 0.31 7.51
C VAL A 21 -47.23 -1.03 8.31
N GLU A 22 -48.03 -1.10 9.39
CA GLU A 22 -48.35 -2.08 10.48
C GLU A 22 -48.49 -3.60 10.14
N THR A 23 -48.44 -4.58 11.07
CA THR A 23 -49.46 -4.90 12.12
C THR A 23 -48.99 -5.84 13.28
N HIS A 24 -49.72 -5.73 14.40
CA HIS A 24 -49.69 -6.40 15.73
C HIS A 24 -49.52 -7.94 15.85
N HIS A 25 -48.91 -8.41 16.97
CA HIS A 25 -49.63 -9.14 18.04
C HIS A 25 -48.78 -9.38 19.32
N ARG A 26 -49.45 -9.22 20.48
CA ARG A 26 -48.99 -9.34 21.88
C ARG A 26 -49.14 -10.79 22.39
N SER A 27 -48.22 -11.26 23.27
CA SER A 27 -48.49 -11.94 24.57
C SER A 27 -47.22 -12.56 25.22
N THR A 28 -47.13 -12.52 26.56
CA THR A 28 -46.18 -13.23 27.45
C THR A 28 -46.99 -13.81 28.63
N PRO A 29 -46.58 -14.88 29.36
CA PRO A 29 -45.78 -14.70 30.61
C PRO A 29 -44.86 -15.87 31.12
N MET A 30 -43.83 -15.49 31.92
CA MET A 30 -43.05 -16.06 33.07
C MET A 30 -42.85 -17.58 33.43
N SER A 31 -41.59 -18.00 33.78
CA SER A 31 -41.09 -18.41 35.16
C SER A 31 -39.87 -19.41 35.25
N GLN A 32 -38.82 -19.07 36.04
CA GLN A 32 -37.90 -19.83 37.00
C GLN A 32 -37.12 -21.14 36.60
N SER A 33 -35.95 -21.60 37.10
CA SER A 33 -34.86 -21.26 38.08
C SER A 33 -33.64 -22.25 37.96
N GLU A 34 -32.40 -21.84 38.36
CA GLU A 34 -31.20 -22.56 38.96
C GLU A 34 -30.58 -23.82 38.27
N ASP A 35 -29.28 -24.18 38.22
CA ASP A 35 -27.98 -23.92 38.90
C ASP A 35 -26.80 -24.47 38.01
N VAL A 36 -25.52 -24.10 38.25
CA VAL A 36 -24.24 -24.88 38.05
C VAL A 36 -22.98 -23.97 37.97
N GLN A 37 -22.19 -24.05 39.03
CA GLN A 37 -20.71 -24.07 39.17
C GLN A 37 -19.81 -23.87 37.93
N VAL A 38 -18.93 -22.85 37.99
CA VAL A 38 -17.95 -22.45 36.95
C VAL A 38 -16.77 -23.42 36.85
N LYS A 39 -16.55 -23.90 35.62
CA LYS A 39 -15.35 -24.57 35.10
C LYS A 39 -14.91 -23.78 33.87
N GLU A 40 -13.60 -23.56 33.72
CA GLU A 40 -12.95 -22.57 32.82
C GLU A 40 -13.17 -21.11 33.26
N ALA A 41 -12.08 -20.44 33.66
CA ALA A 41 -12.10 -19.02 33.92
C ALA A 41 -12.26 -18.27 32.58
N SER A 42 -13.49 -18.19 32.11
CA SER A 42 -13.91 -17.23 31.11
C SER A 42 -13.63 -15.84 31.65
N LEU A 43 -12.86 -15.05 30.89
CA LEU A 43 -12.69 -13.65 31.21
C LEU A 43 -14.07 -12.99 31.24
N SER A 44 -14.42 -12.38 32.37
CA SER A 44 -15.69 -11.68 32.46
C SER A 44 -15.68 -10.50 31.48
N GLN A 45 -16.85 -10.16 30.96
CA GLN A 45 -17.00 -8.99 30.10
C GLN A 45 -16.40 -7.74 30.73
N GLN A 46 -16.48 -7.62 32.06
CA GLN A 46 -15.88 -6.51 32.79
C GLN A 46 -14.35 -6.53 32.76
N GLN A 47 -13.72 -7.71 32.83
CA GLN A 47 -12.26 -7.84 32.69
C GLN A 47 -11.79 -7.47 31.29
N VAL A 48 -12.55 -7.86 30.25
CA VAL A 48 -12.29 -7.44 28.86
C VAL A 48 -12.46 -5.93 28.72
N VAL A 49 -13.52 -5.37 29.31
CA VAL A 49 -13.77 -3.91 29.30
C VAL A 49 -12.64 -3.16 30.01
N GLN A 50 -12.18 -3.64 31.17
CA GLN A 50 -11.06 -3.01 31.87
C GLN A 50 -9.73 -3.14 31.13
N PHE A 51 -9.52 -4.27 30.44
CA PHE A 51 -8.35 -4.46 29.60
C PHE A 51 -8.36 -3.54 28.38
N ILE A 52 -9.52 -3.37 27.73
CA ILE A 52 -9.69 -2.42 26.64
C ILE A 52 -9.49 -0.98 27.14
N GLN A 53 -10.05 -0.63 28.30
CA GLN A 53 -9.89 0.69 28.91
C GLN A 53 -8.42 0.98 29.26
N SER A 54 -7.67 -0.01 29.73
CA SER A 54 -6.25 0.15 30.04
C SER A 54 -5.40 0.36 28.78
N ILE A 55 -5.71 -0.32 27.67
CA ILE A 55 -5.08 -0.10 26.36
C ILE A 55 -5.38 1.30 25.83
N MET A 56 -6.65 1.73 25.89
CA MET A 56 -7.07 3.04 25.42
C MET A 56 -6.43 4.19 26.23
N LEU A 57 -6.32 4.03 27.55
CA LEU A 57 -5.64 5.01 28.40
C LEU A 57 -4.13 5.07 28.12
N HIS A 58 -3.48 3.93 27.89
CA HIS A 58 -2.07 3.88 27.51
C HIS A 58 -1.82 4.56 26.15
N GLN A 59 -2.66 4.32 25.14
CA GLN A 59 -2.53 4.95 23.81
C GLN A 59 -2.84 6.45 23.85
N LYS A 60 -3.80 6.88 24.66
CA LYS A 60 -4.17 8.30 24.82
C LYS A 60 -3.08 9.12 25.53
N GLN A 61 -2.23 8.49 26.35
CA GLN A 61 -1.05 9.14 26.94
C GLN A 61 0.16 9.15 25.99
N GLN A 62 0.12 8.39 24.89
CA GLN A 62 1.10 8.45 23.80
C GLN A 62 0.67 9.50 22.77
N GLU A 63 0.72 10.76 23.18
CA GLU A 63 0.82 11.92 22.29
C GLU A 63 2.12 11.87 21.42
N PRO A 64 2.25 12.69 20.36
CA PRO A 64 3.08 12.43 19.19
C PRO A 64 4.56 12.57 19.50
N THR A 65 5.17 11.46 19.92
CA THR A 65 6.60 11.27 19.73
C THR A 65 6.87 11.18 18.23
N VAL A 66 8.02 11.67 17.76
CA VAL A 66 8.47 11.54 16.38
C VAL A 66 8.56 10.04 16.05
N THR A 67 7.43 9.44 15.68
CA THR A 67 7.40 8.10 15.12
C THR A 67 7.94 8.29 13.71
N CYS A 68 9.10 7.71 13.44
CA CYS A 68 9.52 7.53 12.06
C CYS A 68 8.39 6.75 11.39
N SER A 69 7.58 7.42 10.56
CA SER A 69 6.45 6.78 9.88
C SER A 69 6.96 5.50 9.23
N ASP A 70 6.23 4.39 9.36
CA ASP A 70 6.69 3.09 8.83
C ASP A 70 7.02 3.19 7.33
N VAL A 71 6.37 4.11 6.61
CA VAL A 71 6.69 4.43 5.21
C VAL A 71 8.13 4.91 5.01
N LYS A 72 8.67 5.71 5.94
CA LYS A 72 10.06 6.20 5.87
C LYS A 72 11.05 5.05 6.04
N VAL A 73 10.80 4.15 6.99
CA VAL A 73 11.61 2.94 7.20
C VAL A 73 11.59 2.07 5.95
N LEU A 74 10.42 1.88 5.34
CA LEU A 74 10.30 1.15 4.07
C LEU A 74 11.10 1.82 2.94
N LEU A 75 11.07 3.14 2.83
CA LEU A 75 11.83 3.88 1.82
C LEU A 75 13.35 3.83 2.07
N GLU A 76 13.80 3.90 3.31
CA GLU A 76 15.20 3.75 3.70
C GLU A 76 15.72 2.34 3.34
N GLU A 77 14.95 1.30 3.67
CA GLU A 77 15.26 -0.08 3.27
C GLU A 77 15.31 -0.24 1.75
N LEU A 78 14.40 0.40 1.03
CA LEU A 78 14.41 0.39 -0.44
C LEU A 78 15.67 1.07 -1.00
N HIS A 79 16.08 2.19 -0.42
CA HIS A 79 17.33 2.88 -0.76
C HIS A 79 18.57 2.01 -0.47
N LEU A 80 18.57 1.27 0.64
CA LEU A 80 19.62 0.31 0.95
C LEU A 80 19.70 -0.79 -0.11
N LYS A 81 18.56 -1.37 -0.52
CA LYS A 81 18.52 -2.38 -1.59
C LYS A 81 19.03 -1.82 -2.92
N LYS A 82 18.66 -0.59 -3.27
CA LYS A 82 19.23 0.11 -4.44
C LYS A 82 20.76 0.20 -4.34
N THR A 83 21.27 0.59 -3.18
CA THR A 83 22.72 0.70 -2.94
C THR A 83 23.42 -0.66 -3.09
N ILE A 84 22.82 -1.72 -2.57
CA ILE A 84 23.33 -3.09 -2.70
C ILE A 84 23.37 -3.52 -4.17
N VAL A 85 22.35 -3.22 -4.97
CA VAL A 85 22.37 -3.44 -6.43
C VAL A 85 23.60 -2.79 -7.05
N TYR A 86 23.87 -1.51 -6.77
CA TYR A 86 25.04 -0.83 -7.33
C TYR A 86 26.37 -1.42 -6.83
N ARG A 87 26.47 -1.77 -5.55
CA ARG A 87 27.68 -2.38 -4.97
C ARG A 87 28.00 -3.76 -5.53
N SER A 88 27.01 -4.49 -6.01
CA SER A 88 27.20 -5.81 -6.60
C SER A 88 27.80 -5.78 -8.02
N ILE A 89 27.86 -4.61 -8.65
CA ILE A 89 28.33 -4.44 -10.03
C ILE A 89 29.85 -4.30 -9.99
N PRO A 90 30.60 -5.24 -10.61
CA PRO A 90 32.05 -5.15 -10.65
C PRO A 90 32.52 -3.84 -11.28
N TYR A 91 33.51 -3.22 -10.66
CA TYR A 91 34.20 -2.09 -11.29
C TYR A 91 35.05 -2.61 -12.45
N SER A 92 34.89 -2.01 -13.62
CA SER A 92 35.71 -2.34 -14.78
C SER A 92 36.42 -1.10 -15.29
N ARG A 93 37.74 -1.22 -15.50
CA ARG A 93 38.58 -0.16 -16.10
C ARG A 93 38.63 -0.26 -17.62
N LEU A 94 38.37 -1.44 -18.17
CA LEU A 94 38.58 -1.77 -19.59
C LEU A 94 37.33 -2.36 -20.28
N GLY A 95 36.21 -2.49 -19.57
CA GLY A 95 34.97 -3.09 -20.09
C GLY A 95 33.72 -2.41 -19.53
N SER A 96 32.56 -2.76 -20.08
CA SER A 96 31.29 -2.17 -19.65
C SER A 96 30.85 -2.66 -18.28
N ASN A 97 30.34 -1.75 -17.45
CA ASN A 97 29.69 -2.11 -16.19
C ASN A 97 28.18 -2.44 -16.37
N ARG A 98 27.70 -2.50 -17.62
CA ARG A 98 26.31 -2.78 -18.02
C ARG A 98 26.15 -3.99 -18.93
N ASP A 99 27.19 -4.81 -19.05
CA ASP A 99 27.18 -6.04 -19.84
C ASP A 99 26.46 -7.22 -19.15
N ALA A 100 26.43 -8.36 -19.84
CA ALA A 100 25.81 -9.59 -19.33
C ALA A 100 26.54 -10.19 -18.10
N HIS A 101 27.85 -9.95 -17.95
CA HIS A 101 28.59 -10.43 -16.79
C HIS A 101 28.18 -9.64 -15.53
N CYS A 102 28.16 -8.31 -15.64
CA CYS A 102 27.74 -7.40 -14.59
C CYS A 102 26.28 -7.62 -14.20
N TYR A 103 25.40 -7.85 -15.20
CA TYR A 103 24.00 -8.18 -14.94
C TYR A 103 23.85 -9.44 -14.09
N ARG A 104 24.56 -10.52 -14.42
CA ARG A 104 24.50 -11.77 -13.64
C ARG A 104 24.88 -11.59 -12.17
N LYS A 105 25.80 -10.67 -11.88
CA LYS A 105 26.18 -10.31 -10.49
C LYS A 105 25.09 -9.50 -9.79
N ALA A 106 24.44 -8.57 -10.49
CA ALA A 106 23.39 -7.73 -9.93
C ALA A 106 22.01 -8.42 -9.83
N TYR A 107 21.76 -9.44 -10.65
CA TYR A 107 20.47 -10.12 -10.75
C TYR A 107 19.82 -10.52 -9.41
N PRO A 108 20.50 -11.23 -8.47
CA PRO A 108 19.87 -11.58 -7.20
C PRO A 108 19.45 -10.35 -6.37
N HIS A 109 20.20 -9.25 -6.47
CA HIS A 109 19.90 -8.01 -5.76
C HIS A 109 18.76 -7.22 -6.43
N LEU A 110 18.70 -7.23 -7.76
CA LEU A 110 17.55 -6.69 -8.51
C LEU A 110 16.26 -7.44 -8.18
N LEU A 111 16.33 -8.77 -8.07
CA LEU A 111 15.19 -9.59 -7.69
C LEU A 111 14.74 -9.29 -6.25
N ALA A 112 15.68 -9.14 -5.32
CA ALA A 112 15.38 -8.74 -3.95
C ALA A 112 14.75 -7.34 -3.88
N PHE A 113 15.25 -6.38 -4.67
CA PHE A 113 14.67 -5.04 -4.79
C PHE A 113 13.21 -5.12 -5.29
N LYS A 114 12.96 -5.85 -6.38
CA LYS A 114 11.60 -6.04 -6.93
C LYS A 114 10.65 -6.63 -5.88
N ARG A 115 11.06 -7.72 -5.23
CA ARG A 115 10.24 -8.37 -4.19
C ARG A 115 9.88 -7.40 -3.08
N PHE A 116 10.82 -6.57 -2.65
CA PHE A 116 10.56 -5.57 -1.62
C PHE A 116 9.59 -4.47 -2.08
N CYS A 117 9.66 -4.00 -3.33
CA CYS A 117 8.64 -3.10 -3.87
C CYS A 117 7.24 -3.70 -3.77
N GLN A 118 7.10 -4.99 -4.10
CA GLN A 118 5.83 -5.70 -4.03
C GLN A 118 5.34 -5.89 -2.59
N GLU A 119 6.21 -6.37 -1.70
CA GLU A 119 5.88 -6.72 -0.32
C GLU A 119 5.58 -5.47 0.53
N GLY A 120 6.43 -4.44 0.44
CA GLY A 120 6.25 -3.20 1.18
C GLY A 120 4.95 -2.49 0.82
N GLY A 121 4.63 -2.41 -0.48
CA GLY A 121 3.36 -1.85 -0.92
C GLY A 121 2.17 -2.71 -0.52
N ARG A 122 2.27 -4.03 -0.65
CA ARG A 122 1.18 -4.95 -0.26
C ARG A 122 0.86 -4.87 1.23
N LEU A 123 1.87 -4.76 2.09
CA LEU A 123 1.70 -4.59 3.53
C LEU A 123 0.84 -3.35 3.84
N LEU A 124 1.20 -2.20 3.26
CA LEU A 124 0.45 -0.95 3.44
C LEU A 124 -1.00 -1.06 2.94
N LEU A 125 -1.23 -1.74 1.81
CA LEU A 125 -2.58 -1.98 1.31
C LEU A 125 -3.40 -2.91 2.21
N GLN A 126 -2.79 -3.96 2.76
CA GLN A 126 -3.46 -4.90 3.67
C GLN A 126 -3.88 -4.21 4.97
N ASP A 127 -3.06 -3.30 5.45
CA ASP A 127 -3.33 -2.49 6.65
C ASP A 127 -4.23 -1.27 6.37
N GLN A 128 -4.73 -1.13 5.13
CA GLN A 128 -5.57 -0.01 4.68
C GLN A 128 -4.91 1.38 4.83
N ARG A 129 -3.58 1.43 4.81
CA ARG A 129 -2.76 2.65 4.92
C ARG A 129 -2.56 3.27 3.55
N TRP A 130 -3.65 3.76 2.97
CA TRP A 130 -3.68 4.15 1.56
C TRP A 130 -2.77 5.33 1.22
N GLU A 131 -2.74 6.36 2.06
CA GLU A 131 -1.90 7.54 1.85
C GLU A 131 -0.41 7.16 1.85
N GLU A 132 0.00 6.36 2.84
CA GLU A 132 1.36 5.84 2.93
C GLU A 132 1.72 4.91 1.76
N ALA A 133 0.76 4.12 1.25
CA ALA A 133 0.97 3.35 0.04
C ALA A 133 1.24 4.24 -1.19
N LEU A 134 0.59 5.40 -1.29
CA LEU A 134 0.85 6.38 -2.35
C LEU A 134 2.22 7.04 -2.19
N GLU A 135 2.63 7.34 -0.96
CA GLU A 135 3.96 7.88 -0.67
C GLU A 135 5.07 6.87 -0.97
N PHE A 136 4.88 5.62 -0.52
CA PHE A 136 5.78 4.52 -0.79
C PHE A 136 5.92 4.26 -2.29
N THR A 137 4.80 4.16 -3.01
CA THR A 137 4.83 3.89 -4.46
C THR A 137 5.54 4.99 -5.23
N LEU A 138 5.33 6.25 -4.86
CA LEU A 138 6.06 7.39 -5.42
C LEU A 138 7.57 7.28 -5.16
N GLY A 139 7.99 7.10 -3.90
CA GLY A 139 9.41 6.97 -3.54
C GLY A 139 10.08 5.77 -4.20
N ALA A 140 9.35 4.65 -4.29
CA ALA A 140 9.80 3.44 -4.96
C ALA A 140 9.91 3.59 -6.48
N TRP A 141 9.04 4.40 -7.09
CA TRP A 141 9.13 4.76 -8.50
C TRP A 141 10.46 5.44 -8.80
N TRP A 142 10.88 6.38 -7.95
CA TRP A 142 12.14 7.10 -8.11
C TRP A 142 13.36 6.22 -7.86
N CYS A 143 13.29 5.33 -6.86
CA CYS A 143 14.32 4.33 -6.66
C CYS A 143 14.48 3.40 -7.87
N THR A 144 13.37 2.96 -8.45
CA THR A 144 13.33 2.12 -9.67
C THR A 144 13.88 2.88 -10.89
N ALA A 145 13.52 4.15 -11.04
CA ALA A 145 14.05 5.01 -12.10
C ALA A 145 15.57 5.16 -12.04
N SER A 146 16.11 5.18 -10.82
CA SER A 146 17.54 5.26 -10.54
C SER A 146 18.29 3.92 -10.62
N LEU A 147 17.61 2.79 -10.88
CA LEU A 147 18.28 1.51 -11.07
C LEU A 147 19.13 1.50 -12.35
N PRO A 148 20.18 0.66 -12.41
CA PRO A 148 21.00 0.55 -13.60
C PRO A 148 20.19 0.07 -14.80
N GLN A 149 20.46 0.66 -15.96
CA GLN A 149 20.00 0.18 -17.25
C GLN A 149 21.10 -0.66 -17.90
N TRP A 150 20.72 -1.84 -18.38
CA TRP A 150 21.62 -2.80 -19.00
C TRP A 150 21.60 -2.66 -20.53
N GLU A 151 22.72 -2.94 -21.17
CA GLU A 151 22.84 -2.82 -22.64
C GLU A 151 21.91 -3.77 -23.38
N VAL A 152 21.74 -4.98 -22.83
CA VAL A 152 20.80 -5.97 -23.37
C VAL A 152 19.40 -5.65 -22.89
N ALA A 153 18.47 -5.39 -23.82
CA ALA A 153 17.09 -5.04 -23.51
C ALA A 153 16.41 -6.03 -22.54
N GLY A 154 16.59 -7.34 -22.75
CA GLY A 154 16.02 -8.40 -21.90
C GLY A 154 16.47 -8.36 -20.43
N HIS A 155 17.63 -7.77 -20.14
CA HIS A 155 18.13 -7.64 -18.76
C HIS A 155 17.40 -6.53 -17.98
N ASN A 156 16.64 -5.65 -18.65
CA ASN A 156 15.86 -4.58 -18.02
C ASN A 156 14.45 -5.01 -17.60
N VAL A 157 14.03 -6.24 -17.91
CA VAL A 157 12.68 -6.75 -17.62
C VAL A 157 12.30 -6.63 -16.14
N LEU A 158 13.23 -6.89 -15.21
CA LEU A 158 12.94 -6.74 -13.78
C LEU A 158 12.61 -5.29 -13.39
N ARG A 159 13.27 -4.30 -14.00
CA ARG A 159 13.00 -2.89 -13.77
C ARG A 159 11.61 -2.50 -14.29
N GLU A 160 11.25 -3.00 -15.48
CA GLU A 160 9.90 -2.79 -16.04
C GLU A 160 8.82 -3.47 -15.19
N GLN A 161 9.09 -4.66 -14.66
CA GLN A 161 8.19 -5.35 -13.73
C GLN A 161 7.99 -4.57 -12.42
N CYS A 162 9.02 -3.89 -11.90
CA CYS A 162 8.87 -3.00 -10.74
C CYS A 162 7.85 -1.89 -11.04
N TYR A 163 7.92 -1.25 -12.20
CA TYR A 163 6.95 -0.22 -12.59
C TYR A 163 5.53 -0.77 -12.69
N GLY A 164 5.35 -1.96 -13.28
CA GLY A 164 4.06 -2.64 -13.31
C GLY A 164 3.48 -2.86 -11.90
N THR A 165 4.27 -3.46 -11.00
CA THR A 165 3.88 -3.66 -9.60
C THR A 165 3.52 -2.35 -8.90
N LEU A 166 4.32 -1.30 -9.06
CA LEU A 166 4.08 0.00 -8.41
C LEU A 166 2.83 0.69 -8.96
N ALA A 167 2.55 0.57 -10.26
CA ALA A 167 1.34 1.08 -10.87
C ALA A 167 0.08 0.38 -10.33
N ASP A 168 0.12 -0.95 -10.16
CA ASP A 168 -0.99 -1.73 -9.59
C ASP A 168 -1.26 -1.34 -8.13
N LEU A 169 -0.20 -1.21 -7.33
CA LEU A 169 -0.27 -0.78 -5.94
C LEU A 169 -0.88 0.64 -5.82
N CYS A 170 -0.37 1.58 -6.61
CA CYS A 170 -0.83 2.97 -6.63
C CYS A 170 -2.30 3.06 -7.06
N THR A 171 -2.69 2.33 -8.12
CA THR A 171 -4.08 2.28 -8.58
C THR A 171 -5.01 1.71 -7.52
N THR A 172 -4.58 0.66 -6.81
CA THR A 172 -5.36 0.08 -5.71
C THR A 172 -5.53 1.08 -4.58
N ALA A 173 -4.46 1.72 -4.13
CA ALA A 173 -4.52 2.75 -3.08
C ALA A 173 -5.46 3.92 -3.46
N LEU A 174 -5.36 4.44 -4.69
CA LEU A 174 -6.21 5.54 -5.17
C LEU A 174 -7.70 5.18 -5.18
N ARG A 175 -8.06 3.94 -5.54
CA ARG A 175 -9.46 3.49 -5.55
C ARG A 175 -10.10 3.52 -4.17
N HIS A 176 -9.31 3.26 -3.12
CA HIS A 176 -9.78 3.23 -1.73
C HIS A 176 -9.63 4.57 -1.01
N HIS A 177 -8.52 5.29 -1.20
CA HIS A 177 -8.24 6.55 -0.49
C HIS A 177 -9.20 7.68 -0.87
N ARG A 178 -9.57 7.78 -2.16
CA ARG A 178 -10.40 8.87 -2.71
C ARG A 178 -9.97 10.27 -2.21
N PRO A 179 -8.74 10.71 -2.54
CA PRO A 179 -8.22 12.00 -2.06
C PRO A 179 -9.09 13.17 -2.51
N HIS A 180 -9.19 14.20 -1.67
CA HIS A 180 -9.86 15.45 -2.04
C HIS A 180 -9.09 16.15 -3.19
N TYR A 181 -9.75 17.05 -3.93
CA TYR A 181 -9.15 17.69 -5.12
C TYR A 181 -7.77 18.31 -4.86
N SER A 182 -7.59 19.00 -3.72
CA SER A 182 -6.31 19.60 -3.32
C SER A 182 -5.21 18.56 -3.10
N GLN A 183 -5.53 17.43 -2.47
CA GLN A 183 -4.60 16.32 -2.26
C GLN A 183 -4.27 15.61 -3.58
N ALA A 184 -5.27 15.38 -4.43
CA ALA A 184 -5.08 14.82 -5.76
C ALA A 184 -4.18 15.71 -6.64
N LEU A 185 -4.35 17.04 -6.55
CA LEU A 185 -3.51 18.01 -7.24
C LEU A 185 -2.07 17.96 -6.74
N GLU A 186 -1.86 17.85 -5.43
CA GLU A 186 -0.52 17.72 -4.85
C GLU A 186 0.15 16.42 -5.25
N LEU A 187 -0.58 15.30 -5.21
CA LEU A 187 -0.11 14.02 -5.74
C LEU A 187 0.28 14.17 -7.21
N PHE A 188 -0.59 14.74 -8.04
CA PHE A 188 -0.31 14.98 -9.46
C PHE A 188 0.98 15.81 -9.67
N ARG A 189 1.18 16.88 -8.89
CA ARG A 189 2.40 17.68 -8.94
C ARG A 189 3.63 16.84 -8.56
N ARG A 190 3.59 16.10 -7.46
CA ARG A 190 4.71 15.25 -7.01
C ARG A 190 5.09 14.20 -8.05
N TYR A 191 4.10 13.61 -8.72
CA TYR A 191 4.30 12.61 -9.77
C TYR A 191 4.79 13.20 -11.11
N THR A 192 4.51 14.48 -11.39
CA THR A 192 4.90 15.14 -12.66
C THR A 192 6.20 15.94 -12.58
N THR A 193 6.57 16.43 -11.38
CA THR A 193 7.74 17.31 -11.18
C THR A 193 9.08 16.62 -11.45
N HIS A 194 9.15 15.28 -11.41
CA HIS A 194 10.40 14.54 -11.58
C HIS A 194 10.50 13.70 -12.87
N GLY A 195 9.78 14.12 -13.92
CA GLY A 195 9.85 13.55 -15.26
C GLY A 195 8.66 12.65 -15.61
N PRO A 196 8.39 12.41 -16.90
CA PRO A 196 7.17 11.71 -17.31
C PRO A 196 7.17 10.29 -16.77
N ILE A 197 6.11 9.95 -16.04
CA ILE A 197 5.64 8.56 -15.95
C ILE A 197 5.42 8.14 -17.39
N LYS A 198 6.34 7.38 -17.97
CA LYS A 198 6.06 6.65 -19.22
C LYS A 198 4.92 5.71 -18.85
N VAL A 199 3.69 6.13 -19.11
CA VAL A 199 2.51 5.30 -19.00
C VAL A 199 2.84 4.07 -19.83
N LEU A 200 3.11 2.95 -19.17
CA LEU A 200 3.44 1.69 -19.82
C LEU A 200 2.23 1.33 -20.69
N SER A 201 2.34 1.63 -21.98
CA SER A 201 1.42 1.13 -22.98
C SER A 201 1.59 -0.38 -23.01
N PHE A 202 0.77 -1.09 -22.25
CA PHE A 202 0.54 -2.52 -22.45
C PHE A 202 -0.10 -2.67 -23.84
N SER A 203 0.73 -2.90 -24.85
CA SER A 203 0.27 -3.48 -26.11
C SER A 203 0.26 -4.98 -25.88
N GLY A 204 -0.93 -5.52 -25.61
CA GLY A 204 -1.17 -6.94 -25.72
C GLY A 204 -1.09 -7.35 -27.19
N SER A 205 -0.29 -8.38 -27.47
CA SER A 205 -0.46 -9.25 -28.64
C SER A 205 -1.11 -10.55 -28.17
#